data_AF-A0A560EGI8-F1
#
_entry.id   AF-A0A560EGI8-F1
#
_cell.length_a   1.000
_cell.length_b   1.000
_cell.length_c   1.000
_cell.angle_alpha   90.00
_cell.angle_beta   90.00
_cell.angle_gamma   90.00
#
_symmetry.space_group_name_H-M   'P 1'
#
loop_
_entity.id
_entity.type
_entity.pdbx_description
1 polymer ?
#
loop_
_entity_poly.entity_id
_entity_poly.type
_entity_poly.pdbx_seq_one_letter_code
_entity_poly.pdbx_strand_id
1 'polypeptide(L)'
;MLNGCVDRVTRSLVCGWAVDTDHPDRPIEVVIKLNGRDLGIAIANREREDLKNQKGFGNGRHGFIYRFDYPIPLNLIAEVTVEFLVNRAILPPGPLKITAVKELEVHQASACANQAASSPLLITTMGRSGGTMVMEKVGAHPNVILADVYPYETRILGYYTAAYRALISPSDHDNSLHPDDLVQSNLRLGFNPYFHAEQEWRYNTPEFMYDFFEVVAPGHISQAFFSLVSDYYARRSALAGKSPLYFIEKCGVDDPARYISRVIFPGTRELILLRHPRDVICSQMAFWGTDFRASLMGMATAAEAMMLIKQSVRQDTLFMRYEDIIETPESCGNEVARFLELPLPVDFSSEGRETIRSVHATTKSASASMGRWRQDLSDSQKADCSRILGEYEEFFGYSAC
;
A
#
# COMPACT_ATOMS: atom_id res chain seq x y z
N MET A 1 -29.22 -5.90 25.15
CA MET A 1 -27.89 -5.67 25.75
C MET A 1 -26.86 -6.01 24.70
N LEU A 2 -25.86 -5.16 24.53
CA LEU A 2 -24.79 -5.40 23.56
C LEU A 2 -23.84 -6.48 24.05
N ASN A 3 -23.58 -7.46 23.19
CA ASN A 3 -22.61 -8.51 23.40
C ASN A 3 -21.82 -8.76 22.12
N GLY A 4 -20.60 -9.25 22.23
CA GLY A 4 -19.75 -9.47 21.08
C GLY A 4 -18.40 -10.05 21.46
N CYS A 5 -17.70 -10.56 20.47
CA CYS A 5 -16.34 -11.06 20.62
C CYS A 5 -15.55 -10.78 19.35
N VAL A 6 -14.29 -10.37 19.51
CA VAL A 6 -13.30 -10.41 18.43
C VAL A 6 -12.72 -11.81 18.42
N ASP A 7 -12.96 -12.54 17.33
CA ASP A 7 -12.48 -13.92 17.21
C ASP A 7 -11.02 -13.92 16.75
N ARG A 8 -10.66 -13.03 15.83
CA ARG A 8 -9.31 -12.99 15.26
C ARG A 8 -8.95 -11.61 14.71
N VAL A 9 -7.69 -11.25 14.91
CA VAL A 9 -7.02 -10.12 14.26
C VAL A 9 -5.80 -10.66 13.54
N THR A 10 -5.70 -10.41 12.24
CA THR A 10 -4.50 -10.65 11.44
C THR A 10 -3.98 -9.32 10.91
N ARG A 11 -2.90 -9.35 10.13
CA ARG A 11 -2.42 -8.16 9.44
C ARG A 11 -3.33 -7.71 8.29
N SER A 12 -4.23 -8.56 7.82
CA SER A 12 -5.08 -8.29 6.66
C SER A 12 -6.56 -8.10 6.99
N LEU A 13 -7.02 -8.59 8.15
CA LEU A 13 -8.42 -8.48 8.57
C LEU A 13 -8.61 -8.51 10.08
N VAL A 14 -9.81 -8.11 10.48
CA VAL A 14 -10.39 -8.32 11.80
C VAL A 14 -11.73 -9.02 11.62
N CYS A 15 -12.00 -10.07 12.39
CA CYS A 15 -13.32 -10.72 12.37
C CYS A 15 -13.79 -11.07 13.78
N GLY A 16 -15.11 -11.13 13.91
CA GLY A 16 -15.77 -11.40 15.17
C GLY A 16 -17.28 -11.45 15.01
N TRP A 17 -18.00 -11.30 16.11
CA TRP A 17 -19.45 -11.16 16.12
C TRP A 17 -19.90 -10.08 17.11
N ALA A 18 -21.06 -9.50 16.85
CA ALA A 18 -21.69 -8.49 17.69
C ALA A 18 -23.22 -8.57 17.56
N VAL A 19 -23.93 -8.50 18.69
CA VAL A 19 -25.39 -8.60 18.78
C VAL A 19 -25.94 -7.65 19.83
N ASP A 20 -27.14 -7.13 19.62
CA ASP A 20 -27.97 -6.55 20.68
C ASP A 20 -29.09 -7.52 21.05
N THR A 21 -28.99 -8.14 22.22
CA THR A 21 -29.99 -9.13 22.67
C THR A 21 -31.38 -8.54 22.91
N ASP A 22 -31.51 -7.21 23.02
CA ASP A 22 -32.82 -6.56 23.17
C ASP A 22 -33.49 -6.35 21.80
N HIS A 23 -32.69 -6.34 20.73
CA HIS A 23 -33.10 -6.21 19.34
C HIS A 23 -32.38 -7.23 18.46
N PRO A 24 -32.61 -8.54 18.67
CA PRO A 24 -31.72 -9.62 18.23
C PRO A 24 -31.68 -9.88 16.71
N ASP A 25 -32.54 -9.24 15.92
CA ASP A 25 -32.52 -9.31 14.46
C ASP A 25 -31.93 -8.05 13.81
N ARG A 26 -31.58 -7.03 14.61
CA ARG A 26 -31.01 -5.77 14.13
C ARG A 26 -29.49 -5.93 13.93
N PRO A 27 -28.94 -5.62 12.74
CA PRO A 27 -27.50 -5.60 12.53
C PRO A 27 -26.79 -4.57 13.44
N ILE A 28 -25.60 -4.93 13.92
CA ILE A 28 -24.78 -4.09 14.78
C ILE A 28 -23.57 -3.54 14.02
N GLU A 29 -23.29 -2.25 14.17
CA GLU A 29 -22.11 -1.62 13.59
C GLU A 29 -20.97 -1.58 14.62
N VAL A 30 -19.78 -1.95 14.18
CA VAL A 30 -18.54 -1.88 14.96
C VAL A 30 -17.51 -1.01 14.25
N VAL A 31 -16.70 -0.28 15.02
CA VAL A 31 -15.59 0.54 14.53
C VAL A 31 -14.28 -0.17 14.77
N ILE A 32 -13.44 -0.24 13.76
CA ILE A 32 -12.09 -0.79 13.85
C ILE A 32 -11.12 0.38 14.00
N LYS A 33 -10.29 0.32 15.05
CA LYS A 33 -9.21 1.26 15.32
C LYS A 33 -7.85 0.61 15.17
N LEU A 34 -6.89 1.34 14.63
CA LEU A 34 -5.48 0.96 14.58
C LEU A 34 -4.65 2.04 15.27
N ASN A 35 -3.93 1.66 16.33
CA ASN A 35 -3.14 2.59 17.16
C ASN A 35 -3.94 3.82 17.62
N GLY A 36 -5.22 3.60 17.96
CA GLY A 36 -6.14 4.65 18.42
C GLY A 36 -6.84 5.45 17.30
N ARG A 37 -6.48 5.27 16.03
CA ARG A 37 -7.14 5.94 14.89
C ARG A 37 -8.29 5.09 14.34
N ASP A 38 -9.49 5.66 14.20
CA ASP A 38 -10.63 5.04 13.52
C ASP A 38 -10.25 4.77 12.06
N LEU A 39 -10.27 3.50 11.65
CA LEU A 39 -9.98 3.09 10.27
C LEU A 39 -11.25 2.87 9.44
N GLY A 40 -12.31 2.35 10.07
CA GLY A 40 -13.56 2.09 9.36
C GLY A 40 -14.59 1.35 10.18
N ILE A 41 -15.74 1.10 9.55
CA ILE A 41 -16.91 0.47 10.16
C ILE A 41 -17.15 -0.88 9.48
N ALA A 42 -17.45 -1.90 10.29
CA ALA A 42 -17.98 -3.18 9.81
C ALA A 42 -19.39 -3.43 10.36
N ILE A 43 -20.23 -4.07 9.57
CA ILE A 43 -21.59 -4.44 9.94
C ILE A 43 -21.61 -5.91 10.32
N ALA A 44 -22.08 -6.21 11.53
CA ALA A 44 -22.37 -7.55 12.01
C ALA A 44 -23.71 -8.03 11.44
N ASN A 45 -23.66 -8.60 10.23
CA ASN A 45 -24.83 -9.10 9.50
C ASN A 45 -24.55 -10.42 8.76
N ARG A 46 -23.39 -11.04 8.99
CA ARG A 46 -22.99 -12.31 8.37
C ARG A 46 -23.52 -13.48 9.18
N GLU A 47 -23.90 -14.54 8.48
CA GLU A 47 -24.40 -15.77 9.11
C GLU A 47 -23.32 -16.47 9.93
N ARG A 48 -23.71 -16.92 11.13
CA ARG A 48 -22.86 -17.69 12.04
C ARG A 48 -23.68 -18.85 12.61
N GLU A 49 -23.49 -20.04 12.05
CA GLU A 49 -24.31 -21.21 12.39
C GLU A 49 -24.17 -21.58 13.88
N ASP A 50 -23.00 -21.36 14.48
CA ASP A 50 -22.75 -21.52 15.92
C ASP A 50 -23.53 -20.53 16.81
N LEU A 51 -23.97 -19.40 16.25
CA LEU A 51 -24.74 -18.37 16.95
C LEU A 51 -26.25 -18.49 16.76
N LYS A 52 -26.69 -19.13 15.69
CA LYS A 52 -28.11 -19.27 15.31
C LYS A 52 -28.97 -19.97 16.36
N ASN A 53 -28.40 -20.94 17.05
CA ASN A 53 -29.10 -21.69 18.11
C ASN A 53 -28.95 -21.07 19.50
N GLN A 54 -28.27 -19.93 19.63
CA GLN A 54 -28.11 -19.27 20.92
C GLN A 54 -29.36 -18.45 21.30
N LYS A 55 -29.79 -18.62 22.54
CA LYS A 55 -30.97 -17.93 23.06
C LYS A 55 -30.73 -16.41 23.07
N GLY A 56 -31.63 -15.66 22.41
CA GLY A 56 -31.56 -14.20 22.34
C GLY A 56 -30.70 -13.65 21.20
N PHE A 57 -30.28 -14.51 20.25
CA PHE A 57 -29.48 -14.13 19.09
C PHE A 57 -30.30 -14.16 17.77
N GLY A 58 -31.62 -14.24 17.85
CA GLY A 58 -32.50 -14.02 16.69
C GLY A 58 -32.15 -14.87 15.47
N ASN A 59 -32.03 -14.22 14.31
CA ASN A 59 -31.73 -14.84 13.02
C ASN A 59 -30.31 -15.43 12.86
N GLY A 60 -29.42 -15.27 13.86
CA GLY A 60 -28.04 -15.79 13.81
C GLY A 60 -27.09 -15.03 12.87
N ARG A 61 -27.48 -13.87 12.34
CA ARG A 61 -26.69 -13.06 11.40
C ARG A 61 -25.90 -11.98 12.15
N HIS A 62 -24.95 -12.41 12.97
CA HIS A 62 -24.20 -11.55 13.90
C HIS A 62 -22.70 -11.46 13.64
N GLY A 63 -22.20 -12.12 12.60
CA GLY A 63 -20.77 -12.08 12.24
C GLY A 63 -20.40 -10.78 11.52
N PHE A 64 -19.21 -10.25 11.80
CA PHE A 64 -18.59 -9.16 11.05
C PHE A 64 -17.20 -9.55 10.56
N ILE A 65 -16.80 -8.98 9.42
CA ILE A 65 -15.44 -9.02 8.91
C ILE A 65 -15.09 -7.61 8.44
N TYR A 66 -13.95 -7.10 8.89
CA TYR A 66 -13.34 -5.87 8.39
C TYR A 66 -12.01 -6.21 7.73
N ARG A 67 -11.84 -5.79 6.48
CA ARG A 67 -10.58 -5.96 5.74
C ARG A 67 -9.87 -4.63 5.74
N PHE A 68 -8.59 -4.63 6.12
CA PHE A 68 -7.82 -3.40 5.97
C PHE A 68 -7.61 -3.12 4.49
N ASP A 69 -7.89 -1.90 4.05
CA ASP A 69 -7.55 -1.45 2.70
C ASP A 69 -6.04 -1.70 2.41
N TYR A 70 -5.23 -1.50 3.46
CA TYR A 70 -3.80 -1.78 3.51
C TYR A 70 -3.47 -2.77 4.62
N PRO A 71 -2.85 -3.93 4.32
CA PRO A 71 -2.34 -4.80 5.36
C PRO A 71 -1.41 -4.05 6.31
N ILE A 72 -1.55 -4.31 7.61
CA ILE A 72 -0.72 -3.69 8.64
C ILE A 72 0.75 -4.01 8.34
N PRO A 73 1.65 -3.01 8.17
CA PRO A 73 3.04 -3.22 7.77
C PRO A 73 3.77 -4.21 8.68
N LEU A 74 4.52 -5.17 8.11
CA LEU A 74 5.14 -6.29 8.84
C LEU A 74 5.99 -5.87 10.05
N ASN A 75 6.65 -4.71 9.97
CA ASN A 75 7.48 -4.17 11.03
C ASN A 75 6.72 -3.29 12.04
N LEU A 76 5.46 -2.94 11.76
CA LEU A 76 4.63 -2.17 12.67
C LEU A 76 4.14 -3.08 13.79
N ILE A 77 4.47 -2.71 15.02
CA ILE A 77 3.74 -3.15 16.21
C ILE A 77 2.44 -2.35 16.21
N ALA A 78 1.33 -3.06 16.11
CA ALA A 78 0.02 -2.45 15.99
C ALA A 78 -0.88 -2.89 17.13
N GLU A 79 -1.69 -1.96 17.63
CA GLU A 79 -2.82 -2.26 18.51
C GLU A 79 -4.10 -2.08 17.71
N VAL A 80 -4.90 -3.14 17.65
CA VAL A 80 -6.21 -3.17 17.00
C VAL A 80 -7.29 -3.22 18.07
N THR A 81 -8.20 -2.25 18.03
CA THR A 81 -9.35 -2.18 18.93
C THR A 81 -10.63 -2.23 18.12
N VAL A 82 -11.59 -3.05 18.55
CA VAL A 82 -12.93 -3.08 17.96
C VAL A 82 -13.90 -2.53 18.99
N GLU A 83 -14.69 -1.54 18.60
CA GLU A 83 -15.66 -0.88 19.48
C GLU A 83 -17.07 -0.97 18.88
N PHE A 84 -18.10 -1.09 19.70
CA PHE A 84 -19.46 -0.86 19.23
C PHE A 84 -19.60 0.60 18.78
N LEU A 85 -20.11 0.85 17.57
CA LEU A 85 -20.24 2.23 17.06
C LEU A 85 -21.12 3.10 17.97
N VAL A 86 -22.19 2.52 18.51
CA VAL A 86 -23.24 3.22 19.26
C VAL A 86 -22.79 3.78 20.61
N ASN A 87 -21.88 3.09 21.32
CA ASN A 87 -21.47 3.49 22.67
C ASN A 87 -19.95 3.47 22.89
N ARG A 88 -19.17 3.11 21.86
CA ARG A 88 -17.71 3.00 21.87
C ARG A 88 -17.15 2.02 22.91
N ALA A 89 -17.98 1.11 23.44
CA ALA A 89 -17.50 0.05 24.32
C ALA A 89 -16.66 -0.95 23.52
N ILE A 90 -15.53 -1.39 24.08
CA ILE A 90 -14.59 -2.31 23.44
C ILE A 90 -15.16 -3.72 23.44
N LEU A 91 -15.06 -4.41 22.31
CA LEU A 91 -15.40 -5.82 22.20
C LEU A 91 -14.26 -6.66 22.82
N PRO A 92 -14.57 -7.63 23.70
CA PRO A 92 -13.57 -8.56 24.22
C PRO A 92 -13.05 -9.47 23.09
N PRO A 93 -11.82 -9.99 23.16
CA PRO A 93 -10.79 -9.76 24.18
C PRO A 93 -9.93 -8.49 23.91
N GLY A 94 -10.42 -7.53 23.13
CA GLY A 94 -9.65 -6.34 22.76
C GLY A 94 -9.28 -5.43 23.94
N PRO A 95 -8.27 -4.55 23.79
CA PRO A 95 -7.42 -4.36 22.59
C PRO A 95 -6.48 -5.53 22.29
N LEU A 96 -6.26 -5.80 21.00
CA LEU A 96 -5.39 -6.89 20.52
C LEU A 96 -4.11 -6.34 19.90
N LYS A 97 -2.96 -6.87 20.32
CA LYS A 97 -1.65 -6.46 19.79
C LYS A 97 -1.19 -7.40 18.69
N ILE A 98 -0.82 -6.85 17.55
CA ILE A 98 -0.08 -7.53 16.49
C ILE A 98 1.39 -7.20 16.67
N THR A 99 2.20 -8.22 16.94
CA THR A 99 3.66 -8.07 17.04
C THR A 99 4.27 -7.83 15.67
N ALA A 100 5.33 -7.03 15.61
CA ALA A 100 6.18 -6.96 14.43
C ALA A 100 6.69 -8.36 14.07
N VAL A 101 6.60 -8.74 12.80
CA VAL A 101 7.25 -9.95 12.30
C VAL A 101 8.74 -9.65 12.29
N LYS A 102 9.54 -10.41 13.05
CA LYS A 102 11.01 -10.28 13.00
C LYS A 102 11.43 -10.58 11.56
N GLU A 103 12.14 -9.64 10.93
CA GLU A 103 12.66 -9.78 9.55
C GLU A 103 13.39 -11.13 9.34
N LEU A 104 13.99 -11.67 10.42
CA LEU A 104 14.71 -12.94 10.51
C LEU A 104 13.94 -14.21 10.09
N GLU A 105 12.61 -14.29 10.21
CA GLU A 105 11.88 -15.52 9.82
C GLU A 105 11.52 -15.56 8.33
N VAL A 106 11.45 -14.40 7.67
CA VAL A 106 11.31 -14.31 6.19
C VAL A 106 12.62 -14.73 5.50
N HIS A 107 13.76 -14.51 6.18
CA HIS A 107 15.09 -14.79 5.64
C HIS A 107 15.44 -16.28 5.52
N GLN A 108 14.81 -17.19 6.28
CA GLN A 108 15.12 -18.62 6.19
C GLN A 108 14.57 -19.29 4.93
N ALA A 109 13.48 -18.77 4.34
CA ALA A 109 12.96 -19.26 3.05
C ALA A 109 13.77 -18.76 1.84
N SER A 110 14.53 -17.66 1.99
CA SER A 110 15.24 -16.99 0.89
C SER A 110 16.77 -17.22 0.90
N ALA A 111 17.28 -18.04 1.84
CA ALA A 111 18.72 -18.29 2.01
C ALA A 111 19.42 -18.99 0.81
N CYS A 112 18.68 -19.37 -0.24
CA CYS A 112 19.24 -19.92 -1.48
C CYS A 112 19.19 -18.95 -2.68
N ALA A 113 18.76 -17.69 -2.49
CA ALA A 113 18.74 -16.70 -3.54
C ALA A 113 20.10 -15.99 -3.67
N ASN A 114 20.82 -16.31 -4.74
CA ASN A 114 22.11 -15.73 -5.15
C ASN A 114 22.30 -14.24 -4.78
N GLN A 115 23.43 -13.93 -4.13
CA GLN A 115 23.95 -12.57 -3.89
C GLN A 115 24.20 -11.71 -5.16
N ALA A 116 23.86 -12.22 -6.36
CA ALA A 116 24.11 -11.58 -7.65
C ALA A 116 22.88 -10.89 -8.27
N ALA A 117 21.69 -11.02 -7.70
CA ALA A 117 20.47 -10.39 -8.24
C ALA A 117 20.32 -8.94 -7.78
N SER A 118 20.01 -8.03 -8.72
CA SER A 118 19.71 -6.62 -8.41
C SER A 118 18.49 -6.51 -7.50
N SER A 119 18.53 -5.60 -6.53
CA SER A 119 17.41 -5.37 -5.61
C SER A 119 16.39 -4.39 -6.19
N PRO A 120 15.11 -4.44 -5.76
CA PRO A 120 14.13 -3.45 -6.19
C PRO A 120 14.41 -2.08 -5.58
N LEU A 121 14.27 -1.04 -6.40
CA LEU A 121 14.13 0.35 -6.01
C LEU A 121 12.74 0.85 -6.38
N LEU A 122 11.89 1.05 -5.38
CA LEU A 122 10.54 1.56 -5.59
C LEU A 122 10.51 3.08 -5.55
N ILE A 123 9.83 3.69 -6.52
CA ILE A 123 9.51 5.12 -6.53
C ILE A 123 8.02 5.27 -6.22
N THR A 124 7.71 5.56 -4.97
CA THR A 124 6.33 5.73 -4.48
C THR A 124 5.86 7.16 -4.72
N THR A 125 4.70 7.32 -5.33
CA THR A 125 4.14 8.63 -5.70
C THR A 125 2.67 8.76 -5.32
N MET A 126 2.18 9.98 -5.15
CA MET A 126 0.75 10.30 -4.95
C MET A 126 0.04 10.60 -6.28
N GLY A 127 0.66 10.24 -7.41
CA GLY A 127 0.30 10.77 -8.72
C GLY A 127 0.73 12.23 -8.87
N ARG A 128 1.34 12.58 -10.01
CA ARG A 128 1.77 13.97 -10.32
C ARG A 128 2.76 14.62 -9.33
N SER A 129 3.41 13.84 -8.46
CA SER A 129 4.46 14.32 -7.54
C SER A 129 5.89 14.28 -8.12
N GLY A 130 6.04 14.29 -9.45
CA GLY A 130 7.35 14.30 -10.12
C GLY A 130 7.96 12.91 -10.40
N GLY A 131 7.19 11.83 -10.23
CA GLY A 131 7.67 10.45 -10.42
C GLY A 131 8.36 10.16 -11.75
N THR A 132 7.84 10.68 -12.86
CA THR A 132 8.45 10.48 -14.19
C THR A 132 9.87 11.04 -14.28
N MET A 133 10.08 12.26 -13.74
CA MET A 133 11.40 12.90 -13.71
C MET A 133 12.37 12.08 -12.86
N VAL A 134 11.94 11.67 -11.66
CA VAL A 134 12.79 10.87 -10.76
C VAL A 134 13.13 9.51 -11.38
N MET A 135 12.15 8.82 -11.99
CA MET A 135 12.39 7.58 -12.72
C MET A 135 13.46 7.75 -13.81
N GLU A 136 13.37 8.83 -14.60
CA GLU A 136 14.33 9.14 -15.65
C GLU A 136 15.73 9.41 -15.09
N LYS A 137 15.85 10.29 -14.07
CA LYS A 137 17.14 10.69 -13.51
C LYS A 137 17.84 9.57 -12.76
N VAL A 138 17.10 8.85 -11.91
CA VAL A 138 17.65 7.71 -11.17
C VAL A 138 17.96 6.55 -12.12
N GLY A 139 17.10 6.27 -13.09
CA GLY A 139 17.30 5.21 -14.08
C GLY A 139 18.44 5.46 -15.07
N ALA A 140 18.88 6.71 -15.24
CA ALA A 140 20.07 7.05 -16.01
C ALA A 140 21.37 6.59 -15.31
N HIS A 141 21.34 6.34 -13.99
CA HIS A 141 22.51 5.94 -13.25
C HIS A 141 23.06 4.56 -13.72
N PRO A 142 24.38 4.35 -13.84
CA PRO A 142 24.96 3.09 -14.32
C PRO A 142 24.59 1.86 -13.48
N ASN A 143 24.40 2.05 -12.17
CA ASN A 143 24.03 0.99 -11.22
C ASN A 143 22.52 0.79 -11.06
N VAL A 144 21.71 1.40 -11.95
CA VAL A 144 20.26 1.24 -11.97
C VAL A 144 19.81 0.79 -13.36
N ILE A 145 18.87 -0.16 -13.40
CA ILE A 145 18.20 -0.58 -14.64
C ILE A 145 16.75 -0.10 -14.67
N LEU A 146 16.41 0.65 -15.72
CA LEU A 146 15.10 1.22 -16.04
C LEU A 146 14.63 0.62 -17.37
N ALA A 147 13.32 0.63 -17.62
CA ALA A 147 12.78 0.39 -18.96
C ALA A 147 13.29 1.43 -19.97
N ASP A 148 13.44 1.03 -21.24
CA ASP A 148 14.08 1.86 -22.27
C ASP A 148 13.26 3.07 -22.70
N VAL A 149 11.94 2.90 -22.67
CA VAL A 149 11.00 3.81 -23.31
C VAL A 149 10.00 4.31 -22.28
N TYR A 150 9.73 5.61 -22.32
CA TYR A 150 8.63 6.25 -21.59
C TYR A 150 7.30 5.52 -21.93
N PRO A 151 6.43 5.22 -20.94
CA PRO A 151 6.34 5.80 -19.60
C PRO A 151 7.25 5.21 -18.51
N TYR A 152 8.18 4.32 -18.87
CA TYR A 152 9.05 3.61 -17.94
C TYR A 152 8.31 2.69 -16.95
N GLU A 153 7.10 2.24 -17.30
CA GLU A 153 6.19 1.48 -16.42
C GLU A 153 6.17 -0.02 -16.74
N THR A 154 7.33 -0.65 -16.90
CA THR A 154 7.38 -2.11 -17.01
C THR A 154 7.34 -2.72 -15.60
N ARG A 155 6.14 -2.76 -15.03
CA ARG A 155 5.85 -3.12 -13.62
C ARG A 155 5.84 -4.63 -13.39
N ILE A 156 6.95 -5.32 -13.65
CA ILE A 156 7.04 -6.77 -13.51
C ILE A 156 6.94 -7.20 -12.05
N LEU A 157 7.70 -6.55 -11.15
CA LEU A 157 7.56 -6.73 -9.71
C LEU A 157 6.16 -6.30 -9.25
N GLY A 158 5.65 -5.16 -9.74
CA GLY A 158 4.26 -4.74 -9.47
C GLY A 158 3.22 -5.81 -9.82
N TYR A 159 3.36 -6.45 -10.97
CA TYR A 159 2.47 -7.54 -11.40
C TYR A 159 2.56 -8.76 -10.48
N TYR A 160 3.78 -9.25 -10.20
CA TYR A 160 3.94 -10.43 -9.34
C TYR A 160 3.59 -10.17 -7.87
N THR A 161 3.78 -8.94 -7.38
CA THR A 161 3.34 -8.56 -6.03
C THR A 161 1.82 -8.44 -5.94
N ALA A 162 1.14 -7.96 -6.98
CA ALA A 162 -0.32 -8.01 -7.06
C ALA A 162 -0.84 -9.46 -7.12
N ALA A 163 -0.20 -10.32 -7.91
CA ALA A 163 -0.53 -11.75 -7.94
C ALA A 163 -0.28 -12.42 -6.58
N TYR A 164 0.81 -12.09 -5.90
CA TYR A 164 1.13 -12.61 -4.58
C TYR A 164 0.02 -12.25 -3.59
N ARG A 165 -0.38 -10.97 -3.55
CA ARG A 165 -1.51 -10.51 -2.75
C ARG A 165 -2.75 -11.35 -3.03
N ALA A 166 -3.07 -11.60 -4.31
CA ALA A 166 -4.24 -12.37 -4.67
C ALA A 166 -4.17 -13.83 -4.15
N LEU A 167 -3.01 -14.46 -4.25
CA LEU A 167 -2.85 -15.88 -3.88
C LEU A 167 -2.82 -16.15 -2.37
N ILE A 168 -2.42 -15.15 -1.57
CA ILE A 168 -2.25 -15.31 -0.11
C ILE A 168 -3.28 -14.53 0.73
N SER A 169 -4.17 -13.76 0.10
CA SER A 169 -5.21 -13.02 0.83
C SER A 169 -6.40 -13.94 1.16
N PRO A 170 -7.00 -13.82 2.36
CA PRO A 170 -8.27 -14.49 2.67
C PRO A 170 -9.37 -14.10 1.68
N SER A 171 -10.33 -15.01 1.46
CA SER A 171 -11.37 -14.85 0.45
C SER A 171 -12.18 -13.57 0.67
N ASP A 172 -12.50 -12.86 -0.41
CA ASP A 172 -13.43 -11.73 -0.38
C ASP A 172 -14.49 -11.98 -1.46
N HIS A 173 -15.57 -12.63 -1.06
CA HIS A 173 -16.65 -13.00 -1.98
C HIS A 173 -17.48 -11.81 -2.44
N ASP A 174 -17.38 -10.68 -1.74
CA ASP A 174 -18.14 -9.47 -2.04
C ASP A 174 -17.39 -8.59 -3.07
N ASN A 175 -16.06 -8.54 -2.98
CA ASN A 175 -15.22 -7.65 -3.81
C ASN A 175 -14.16 -8.38 -4.66
N SER A 176 -14.08 -9.71 -4.58
CA SER A 176 -13.09 -10.52 -5.28
C SER A 176 -13.73 -11.78 -5.88
N LEU A 177 -12.93 -12.84 -6.13
CA LEU A 177 -13.39 -14.05 -6.79
C LEU A 177 -14.38 -14.82 -5.90
N HIS A 178 -15.57 -15.13 -6.42
CA HIS A 178 -16.52 -16.06 -5.80
C HIS A 178 -16.22 -17.50 -6.26
N PRO A 179 -16.50 -18.55 -5.46
CA PRO A 179 -16.37 -19.93 -5.92
C PRO A 179 -17.08 -20.24 -7.25
N ASP A 180 -18.24 -19.64 -7.50
CA ASP A 180 -19.00 -19.84 -8.75
C ASP A 180 -18.29 -19.23 -9.97
N ASP A 181 -17.49 -18.18 -9.77
CA ASP A 181 -16.73 -17.53 -10.85
C ASP A 181 -15.62 -18.44 -11.38
N LEU A 182 -15.03 -19.30 -10.55
CA LEU A 182 -13.97 -20.23 -10.99
C LEU A 182 -14.45 -21.18 -12.10
N VAL A 183 -15.74 -21.50 -12.12
CA VAL A 183 -16.34 -22.38 -13.12
C VAL A 183 -16.74 -21.60 -14.37
N GLN A 184 -17.07 -20.31 -14.23
CA GLN A 184 -17.68 -19.51 -15.29
C GLN A 184 -16.72 -18.50 -15.96
N SER A 185 -15.66 -18.08 -15.26
CA SER A 185 -14.71 -17.04 -15.66
C SER A 185 -13.31 -17.62 -15.83
N ASN A 186 -12.76 -17.55 -17.04
CA ASN A 186 -11.44 -18.10 -17.38
C ASN A 186 -10.32 -17.04 -17.47
N LEU A 187 -10.61 -15.75 -17.21
CA LEU A 187 -9.67 -14.64 -17.42
C LEU A 187 -9.38 -13.79 -16.18
N ARG A 188 -10.02 -14.06 -15.03
CA ARG A 188 -9.86 -13.25 -13.81
C ARG A 188 -9.48 -14.13 -12.64
N LEU A 189 -8.38 -13.79 -11.99
CA LEU A 189 -7.97 -14.36 -10.72
C LEU A 189 -8.11 -13.29 -9.64
N GLY A 190 -8.78 -13.63 -8.54
CA GLY A 190 -8.92 -12.79 -7.36
C GLY A 190 -8.33 -13.48 -6.13
N PHE A 191 -8.78 -13.08 -4.95
CA PHE A 191 -8.42 -13.73 -3.70
C PHE A 191 -8.88 -15.18 -3.72
N ASN A 192 -8.13 -16.09 -3.10
CA ASN A 192 -8.50 -17.49 -3.09
C ASN A 192 -9.89 -17.67 -2.45
N PRO A 193 -10.92 -18.09 -3.20
CA PRO A 193 -12.30 -18.12 -2.71
C PRO A 193 -12.52 -19.17 -1.62
N TYR A 194 -11.56 -20.08 -1.41
CA TYR A 194 -11.62 -21.13 -0.40
C TYR A 194 -10.82 -20.81 0.86
N PHE A 195 -10.07 -19.70 0.89
CA PHE A 195 -9.31 -19.31 2.08
C PHE A 195 -10.16 -18.47 3.05
N HIS A 196 -11.09 -19.11 3.75
CA HIS A 196 -11.91 -18.47 4.79
C HIS A 196 -12.30 -19.42 5.92
N ALA A 197 -12.52 -18.85 7.12
CA ALA A 197 -12.82 -19.59 8.35
C ALA A 197 -14.02 -20.54 8.23
N GLU A 198 -15.03 -20.18 7.44
CA GLU A 198 -16.22 -21.02 7.24
C GLU A 198 -15.92 -22.31 6.43
N GLN A 199 -14.69 -22.51 5.95
CA GLN A 199 -14.23 -23.78 5.38
C GLN A 199 -13.54 -24.68 6.42
N GLU A 200 -13.18 -24.16 7.60
CA GLU A 200 -12.38 -24.90 8.60
C GLU A 200 -13.09 -26.15 9.11
N TRP A 201 -14.43 -26.12 9.23
CA TRP A 201 -15.22 -27.29 9.67
C TRP A 201 -15.07 -28.51 8.77
N ARG A 202 -14.60 -28.33 7.52
CA ARG A 202 -14.34 -29.44 6.58
C ARG A 202 -13.07 -30.22 6.94
N TYR A 203 -12.25 -29.73 7.86
CA TYR A 203 -10.99 -30.34 8.27
C TYR A 203 -11.05 -30.73 9.75
N ASN A 204 -10.49 -31.90 10.09
CA ASN A 204 -10.36 -32.34 11.49
C ASN A 204 -9.29 -31.55 12.28
N THR A 205 -8.56 -30.67 11.61
CA THR A 205 -7.51 -29.79 12.13
C THR A 205 -7.91 -28.34 11.83
N PRO A 206 -8.57 -27.65 12.76
CA PRO A 206 -9.17 -26.33 12.53
C PRO A 206 -8.18 -25.29 12.00
N GLU A 207 -6.91 -25.35 12.43
CA GLU A 207 -5.90 -24.35 12.10
C GLU A 207 -5.20 -24.60 10.74
N PHE A 208 -5.43 -25.75 10.11
CA PHE A 208 -4.66 -26.20 8.94
C PHE A 208 -4.66 -25.21 7.78
N MET A 209 -5.83 -24.65 7.42
CA MET A 209 -5.90 -23.71 6.28
C MET A 209 -5.09 -22.45 6.55
N TYR A 210 -5.15 -21.92 7.77
CA TYR A 210 -4.42 -20.70 8.11
C TYR A 210 -2.93 -20.97 8.22
N ASP A 211 -2.53 -22.08 8.83
CA ASP A 211 -1.12 -22.50 8.84
C ASP A 211 -0.58 -22.65 7.40
N PHE A 212 -1.33 -23.31 6.52
CA PHE A 212 -0.91 -23.44 5.13
C PHE A 212 -0.86 -22.10 4.38
N PHE A 213 -1.93 -21.30 4.39
CA PHE A 213 -2.03 -20.08 3.58
C PHE A 213 -1.26 -18.89 4.17
N GLU A 214 -1.03 -18.84 5.49
CA GLU A 214 -0.28 -17.76 6.14
C GLU A 214 1.20 -18.10 6.37
N VAL A 215 1.57 -19.39 6.43
CA VAL A 215 2.96 -19.80 6.71
C VAL A 215 3.60 -20.49 5.50
N VAL A 216 2.98 -21.56 4.98
CA VAL A 216 3.62 -22.43 3.98
C VAL A 216 3.57 -21.84 2.56
N ALA A 217 2.38 -21.49 2.07
CA ALA A 217 2.17 -20.99 0.71
C ALA A 217 2.94 -19.69 0.41
N PRO A 218 2.99 -18.69 1.31
CA PRO A 218 3.81 -17.49 1.15
C PRO A 218 5.26 -17.76 0.75
N GLY A 219 5.94 -18.70 1.43
CA GLY A 219 7.33 -19.05 1.15
C GLY A 219 7.53 -19.60 -0.26
N HIS A 220 6.68 -20.54 -0.68
CA HIS A 220 6.76 -21.13 -2.03
C HIS A 220 6.49 -20.09 -3.13
N ILE A 221 5.46 -19.26 -2.96
CA ILE A 221 5.08 -18.25 -3.94
C ILE A 221 6.16 -17.18 -4.02
N SER A 222 6.69 -16.72 -2.88
CA SER A 222 7.80 -15.74 -2.85
C SER A 222 9.03 -16.25 -3.59
N GLN A 223 9.43 -17.51 -3.38
CA GLN A 223 10.60 -18.08 -4.08
C GLN A 223 10.39 -18.16 -5.60
N ALA A 224 9.20 -18.54 -6.05
CA ALA A 224 8.86 -18.58 -7.46
C ALA A 224 8.90 -17.18 -8.09
N PHE A 225 8.28 -16.19 -7.43
CA PHE A 225 8.23 -14.82 -7.93
C PHE A 225 9.58 -14.11 -7.86
N PHE A 226 10.38 -14.37 -6.83
CA PHE A 226 11.77 -13.92 -6.78
C PHE A 226 12.54 -14.38 -8.02
N SER A 227 12.41 -15.65 -8.38
CA SER A 227 13.11 -16.24 -9.52
C SER A 227 12.67 -15.61 -10.85
N LEU A 228 11.36 -15.42 -11.06
CA LEU A 228 10.81 -14.83 -12.28
C LEU A 228 11.19 -13.37 -12.46
N VAL A 229 11.06 -12.56 -11.40
CA VAL A 229 11.41 -11.13 -11.43
C VAL A 229 12.93 -10.98 -11.61
N SER A 230 13.74 -11.77 -10.90
CA SER A 230 15.21 -11.72 -11.00
C SER A 230 15.70 -12.10 -12.40
N ASP A 231 15.17 -13.17 -13.01
CA ASP A 231 15.55 -13.58 -14.36
C ASP A 231 15.20 -12.50 -15.40
N TYR A 232 14.02 -11.89 -15.28
CA TYR A 232 13.61 -10.79 -16.15
C TYR A 232 14.62 -9.62 -16.11
N TYR A 233 14.95 -9.14 -14.90
CA TYR A 233 15.87 -8.01 -14.75
C TYR A 233 17.33 -8.37 -15.02
N ALA A 234 17.75 -9.61 -14.79
CA ALA A 234 19.07 -10.09 -15.20
C ALA A 234 19.21 -10.06 -16.74
N ARG A 235 18.21 -10.57 -17.48
CA ARG A 235 18.19 -10.50 -18.94
C ARG A 235 18.17 -9.07 -19.45
N ARG A 236 17.37 -8.19 -18.84
CA ARG A 236 17.37 -6.77 -19.20
C ARG A 236 18.73 -6.13 -18.94
N SER A 237 19.35 -6.41 -17.80
CA SER A 237 20.68 -5.89 -17.46
C SER A 237 21.74 -6.35 -18.46
N ALA A 238 21.72 -7.61 -18.86
CA ALA A 238 22.61 -8.16 -19.90
C ALA A 238 22.42 -7.46 -21.25
N LEU A 239 21.17 -7.25 -21.70
CA LEU A 239 20.86 -6.50 -22.93
C LEU A 239 21.30 -5.03 -22.86
N ALA A 240 21.31 -4.43 -21.67
CA ALA A 240 21.80 -3.07 -21.46
C ALA A 240 23.33 -2.99 -21.30
N GLY A 241 24.04 -4.13 -21.19
CA GLY A 241 25.45 -4.15 -20.84
C GLY A 241 25.75 -3.57 -19.46
N LYS A 242 24.78 -3.65 -18.53
CA LYS A 242 24.90 -3.11 -17.16
C LYS A 242 25.03 -4.25 -16.13
N SER A 243 25.67 -3.96 -15.00
CA SER A 243 25.66 -4.78 -13.78
C SER A 243 25.08 -3.96 -12.62
N PRO A 244 23.76 -3.75 -12.59
CA PRO A 244 23.15 -2.78 -11.69
C PRO A 244 22.96 -3.35 -10.28
N LEU A 245 23.06 -2.47 -9.28
CA LEU A 245 22.65 -2.77 -7.90
C LEU A 245 21.13 -2.83 -7.77
N TYR A 246 20.43 -1.99 -8.54
CA TYR A 246 18.97 -1.89 -8.47
C TYR A 246 18.29 -2.00 -9.83
N PHE A 247 17.10 -2.59 -9.84
CA PHE A 247 16.10 -2.30 -10.85
C PHE A 247 15.04 -1.37 -10.27
N ILE A 248 14.52 -0.45 -11.07
CA ILE A 248 13.62 0.60 -10.58
C ILE A 248 12.20 0.41 -11.12
N GLU A 249 11.21 0.53 -10.23
CA GLU A 249 9.79 0.55 -10.59
C GLU A 249 9.06 1.69 -9.89
N LYS A 250 8.07 2.26 -10.57
CA LYS A 250 7.17 3.26 -9.99
C LYS A 250 5.92 2.58 -9.44
N CYS A 251 5.44 3.03 -8.29
CA CYS A 251 4.22 2.54 -7.68
C CYS A 251 3.40 3.66 -7.00
N GLY A 252 2.12 3.37 -6.76
CA GLY A 252 1.24 4.18 -5.92
C GLY A 252 1.47 3.92 -4.44
N VAL A 253 0.99 4.83 -3.60
CA VAL A 253 1.04 4.68 -2.12
C VAL A 253 0.33 3.42 -1.62
N ASP A 254 -0.68 2.99 -2.38
CA ASP A 254 -1.61 1.90 -2.13
C ASP A 254 -1.15 0.56 -2.75
N ASP A 255 -0.06 0.60 -3.50
CA ASP A 255 0.33 -0.50 -4.34
C ASP A 255 0.88 -1.70 -3.54
N PRO A 256 0.44 -2.94 -3.82
CA PRO A 256 0.97 -4.14 -3.18
C PRO A 256 2.49 -4.27 -3.28
N ALA A 257 3.09 -3.70 -4.34
CA ALA A 257 4.53 -3.68 -4.54
C ALA A 257 5.27 -3.12 -3.33
N ARG A 258 4.73 -2.13 -2.61
CA ARG A 258 5.42 -1.51 -1.48
C ARG A 258 5.65 -2.49 -0.34
N TYR A 259 4.67 -3.31 0.00
CA TYR A 259 4.76 -4.19 1.17
C TYR A 259 5.34 -5.56 0.81
N ILE A 260 4.94 -6.10 -0.35
CA ILE A 260 5.26 -7.48 -0.71
C ILE A 260 6.66 -7.59 -1.32
N SER A 261 7.16 -6.54 -1.98
CA SER A 261 8.54 -6.52 -2.48
C SER A 261 9.57 -6.87 -1.41
N ARG A 262 9.39 -6.43 -0.18
CA ARG A 262 10.29 -6.71 0.95
C ARG A 262 10.23 -8.16 1.42
N VAL A 263 9.11 -8.85 1.19
CA VAL A 263 8.96 -10.28 1.45
C VAL A 263 9.71 -11.09 0.39
N ILE A 264 9.59 -10.69 -0.88
CA ILE A 264 10.21 -11.39 -2.01
C ILE A 264 11.70 -11.03 -2.14
N PHE A 265 12.05 -9.77 -1.89
CA PHE A 265 13.36 -9.14 -2.02
C PHE A 265 13.68 -8.32 -0.76
N PRO A 266 14.36 -8.92 0.24
CA PRO A 266 14.68 -8.21 1.47
C PRO A 266 15.61 -7.00 1.28
N GLY A 267 16.35 -6.95 0.16
CA GLY A 267 17.18 -5.81 -0.23
C GLY A 267 16.41 -4.61 -0.82
N THR A 268 15.07 -4.65 -0.86
CA THR A 268 14.26 -3.57 -1.42
C THR A 268 14.59 -2.22 -0.77
N ARG A 269 14.66 -1.17 -1.59
CA ARG A 269 14.75 0.23 -1.18
C ARG A 269 13.57 1.01 -1.75
N GLU A 270 13.16 2.08 -1.07
CA GLU A 270 12.03 2.89 -1.47
C GLU A 270 12.36 4.39 -1.39
N LEU A 271 12.12 5.12 -2.48
CA LEU A 271 12.10 6.58 -2.50
C LEU A 271 10.64 7.04 -2.54
N ILE A 272 10.24 7.86 -1.57
CA ILE A 272 8.89 8.39 -1.46
C ILE A 272 8.89 9.85 -1.87
N LEU A 273 8.15 10.18 -2.92
CA LEU A 273 8.08 11.53 -3.46
C LEU A 273 6.91 12.31 -2.85
N LEU A 274 7.27 13.27 -2.01
CA LEU A 274 6.38 14.29 -1.49
C LEU A 274 6.32 15.47 -2.46
N ARG A 275 5.19 16.17 -2.45
CA ARG A 275 5.00 17.45 -3.13
C ARG A 275 3.89 18.20 -2.41
N HIS A 276 3.89 19.52 -2.49
CA HIS A 276 2.81 20.33 -1.96
C HIS A 276 1.45 19.82 -2.49
N PRO A 277 0.50 19.44 -1.61
CA PRO A 277 -0.65 18.64 -2.04
C PRO A 277 -1.60 19.46 -2.93
N ARG A 278 -1.66 20.78 -2.71
CA ARG A 278 -2.40 21.71 -3.59
C ARG A 278 -1.82 21.78 -5.01
N ASP A 279 -0.50 21.75 -5.18
CA ASP A 279 0.12 21.72 -6.52
C ASP A 279 -0.12 20.38 -7.22
N VAL A 280 -0.19 19.28 -6.46
CA VAL A 280 -0.60 17.97 -6.97
C VAL A 280 -2.02 18.04 -7.52
N ILE A 281 -2.98 18.58 -6.75
CA ILE A 281 -4.37 18.76 -7.18
C ILE A 281 -4.45 19.60 -8.46
N CYS A 282 -3.77 20.75 -8.52
CA CYS A 282 -3.72 21.56 -9.74
C CYS A 282 -3.15 20.80 -10.94
N SER A 283 -2.13 19.98 -10.73
CA SER A 283 -1.55 19.16 -11.79
C SER A 283 -2.47 18.03 -12.24
N GLN A 284 -3.21 17.40 -11.32
CA GLN A 284 -4.21 16.37 -11.64
C GLN A 284 -5.35 16.95 -12.48
N MET A 285 -5.92 18.08 -12.05
CA MET A 285 -6.97 18.78 -12.78
C MET A 285 -6.51 19.18 -14.18
N ALA A 286 -5.30 19.73 -14.31
CA ALA A 286 -4.76 20.16 -15.60
C ALA A 286 -4.41 18.99 -16.55
N PHE A 287 -3.94 17.86 -16.01
CA PHE A 287 -3.46 16.74 -16.81
C PHE A 287 -4.56 15.72 -17.17
N TRP A 288 -5.38 15.36 -16.19
CA TRP A 288 -6.42 14.34 -16.34
C TRP A 288 -7.82 14.94 -16.57
N GLY A 289 -7.99 16.26 -16.41
CA GLY A 289 -9.30 16.88 -16.47
C GLY A 289 -10.22 16.48 -15.31
N THR A 290 -9.65 15.95 -14.22
CA THR A 290 -10.40 15.55 -13.02
C THR A 290 -11.02 16.79 -12.36
N ASP A 291 -12.22 16.63 -11.80
CA ASP A 291 -12.81 17.70 -11.00
C ASP A 291 -12.04 17.91 -9.69
N PHE A 292 -12.16 19.12 -9.14
CA PHE A 292 -11.45 19.51 -7.92
C PHE A 292 -11.80 18.61 -6.74
N ARG A 293 -13.07 18.24 -6.56
CA ARG A 293 -13.51 17.48 -5.39
C ARG A 293 -12.97 16.06 -5.44
N ALA A 294 -13.03 15.40 -6.60
CA ALA A 294 -12.42 14.08 -6.79
C ALA A 294 -10.91 14.11 -6.52
N SER A 295 -10.22 15.13 -7.05
CA SER A 295 -8.76 15.30 -6.85
C SER A 295 -8.42 15.54 -5.37
N LEU A 296 -9.22 16.35 -4.67
CA LEU A 296 -9.05 16.61 -3.24
C LEU A 296 -9.27 15.36 -2.38
N MET A 297 -10.31 14.55 -2.67
CA MET A 297 -10.56 13.32 -1.92
C MET A 297 -9.47 12.28 -2.17
N GLY A 298 -9.05 12.08 -3.43
CA GLY A 298 -7.94 11.18 -3.75
C GLY A 298 -6.64 11.60 -3.07
N MET A 299 -6.36 12.91 -3.03
CA MET A 299 -5.21 13.46 -2.32
C MET A 299 -5.31 13.27 -0.80
N ALA A 300 -6.51 13.38 -0.21
CA ALA A 300 -6.71 13.13 1.22
C ALA A 300 -6.38 11.67 1.58
N THR A 301 -6.88 10.70 0.82
CA THR A 301 -6.55 9.27 1.02
C THR A 301 -5.03 9.03 0.88
N ALA A 302 -4.39 9.63 -0.14
CA ALA A 302 -2.95 9.51 -0.32
C ALA A 302 -2.15 10.15 0.82
N ALA A 303 -2.61 11.29 1.34
CA ALA A 303 -1.98 12.01 2.44
C ALA A 303 -1.99 11.18 3.73
N GLU A 304 -3.13 10.56 4.07
CA GLU A 304 -3.24 9.67 5.22
C GLU A 304 -2.28 8.48 5.12
N ALA A 305 -2.21 7.85 3.94
CA ALA A 305 -1.29 6.76 3.68
C ALA A 305 0.17 7.21 3.85
N MET A 306 0.56 8.36 3.28
CA MET A 306 1.92 8.91 3.42
C MET A 306 2.33 9.16 4.87
N MET A 307 1.42 9.69 5.69
CA MET A 307 1.69 9.92 7.11
C MET A 307 1.91 8.60 7.87
N LEU A 308 1.08 7.59 7.62
CA LEU A 308 1.25 6.25 8.19
C LEU A 308 2.58 5.62 7.77
N ILE A 309 2.96 5.78 6.50
CA ILE A 309 4.24 5.28 5.99
C ILE A 309 5.40 5.99 6.70
N LYS A 310 5.34 7.31 6.88
CA LYS A 310 6.40 8.07 7.56
C LYS A 310 6.56 7.63 9.02
N GLN A 311 5.45 7.36 9.70
CA GLN A 311 5.42 6.86 11.07
C GLN A 311 5.99 5.44 11.23
N SER A 312 6.10 4.67 10.14
CA SER A 312 6.69 3.32 10.20
C SER A 312 8.23 3.30 10.37
N VAL A 313 8.88 4.47 10.28
CA VAL A 313 10.32 4.72 10.50
C VAL A 313 11.22 3.62 9.91
N ARG A 314 11.02 3.31 8.63
CA ARG A 314 11.81 2.29 7.94
C ARG A 314 13.18 2.81 7.53
N GLN A 315 14.23 2.04 7.80
CA GLN A 315 15.60 2.36 7.36
C GLN A 315 15.81 2.19 5.86
N ASP A 316 14.96 1.39 5.20
CA ASP A 316 15.00 1.12 3.76
C ASP A 316 14.16 2.11 2.94
N THR A 317 13.76 3.24 3.52
CA THR A 317 12.86 4.22 2.92
C THR A 317 13.42 5.63 3.07
N LEU A 318 13.53 6.37 1.96
CA LEU A 318 13.93 7.78 1.94
C LEU A 318 12.77 8.65 1.42
N PHE A 319 12.41 9.68 2.17
CA PHE A 319 11.42 10.67 1.74
C PHE A 319 12.12 11.84 1.06
N MET A 320 11.62 12.26 -0.10
CA MET A 320 12.14 13.40 -0.83
C MET A 320 11.02 14.36 -1.21
N ARG A 321 11.22 15.65 -0.98
CA ARG A 321 10.30 16.69 -1.45
C ARG A 321 10.64 17.05 -2.88
N TYR A 322 9.62 17.12 -3.73
CA TYR A 322 9.76 17.60 -5.10
C TYR A 322 10.40 18.98 -5.14
N GLU A 323 10.02 19.86 -4.22
CA GLU A 323 10.55 21.22 -4.10
C GLU A 323 12.07 21.21 -3.89
N ASP A 324 12.55 20.37 -2.97
CA ASP A 324 13.98 20.28 -2.63
C ASP A 324 14.80 19.70 -3.81
N ILE A 325 14.23 18.77 -4.59
CA ILE A 325 14.86 18.24 -5.81
C ILE A 325 15.06 19.35 -6.84
N ILE A 326 14.13 20.30 -6.95
CA ILE A 326 14.22 21.41 -7.90
C ILE A 326 15.13 22.52 -7.37
N GLU A 327 15.06 22.85 -6.07
CA GLU A 327 15.79 23.96 -5.47
C GLU A 327 17.24 23.59 -5.12
N THR A 328 17.48 22.34 -4.71
CA THR A 328 18.79 21.85 -4.26
C THR A 328 19.16 20.49 -4.91
N PRO A 329 19.19 20.42 -6.26
CA PRO A 329 19.33 19.16 -6.99
C PRO A 329 20.62 18.39 -6.65
N GLU A 330 21.74 19.08 -6.42
CA GLU A 330 23.01 18.45 -6.05
C GLU A 330 22.94 17.80 -4.65
N SER A 331 22.31 18.47 -3.68
CA SER A 331 22.15 17.94 -2.33
C SER A 331 21.29 16.67 -2.35
N CYS A 332 20.15 16.74 -3.05
CA CYS A 332 19.25 15.60 -3.22
C CYS A 332 19.93 14.43 -3.95
N GLY A 333 20.70 14.72 -5.01
CA GLY A 333 21.45 13.71 -5.76
C GLY A 333 22.47 12.96 -4.91
N ASN A 334 23.17 13.68 -4.03
CA ASN A 334 24.12 13.10 -3.07
C ASN A 334 23.42 12.30 -1.96
N GLU A 335 22.26 12.77 -1.49
CA GLU A 335 21.47 12.07 -0.47
C GLU A 335 20.95 10.73 -0.99
N VAL A 336 20.38 10.71 -2.20
CA VAL A 336 19.94 9.47 -2.86
C VAL A 336 21.10 8.51 -3.05
N ALA A 337 22.26 8.99 -3.52
CA ALA A 337 23.42 8.14 -3.71
C ALA A 337 23.92 7.54 -2.38
N ARG A 338 23.95 8.33 -1.30
CA ARG A 338 24.31 7.84 0.04
C ARG A 338 23.34 6.77 0.53
N PHE A 339 22.04 7.02 0.40
CA PHE A 339 20.99 6.10 0.85
C PHE A 339 20.98 4.77 0.08
N LEU A 340 21.23 4.83 -1.23
CA LEU A 340 21.26 3.67 -2.11
C LEU A 340 22.65 3.03 -2.22
N GLU A 341 23.66 3.58 -1.54
CA GLU A 341 25.06 3.13 -1.62
C GLU A 341 25.60 3.15 -3.07
N LEU A 342 25.20 4.16 -3.85
CA LEU A 342 25.66 4.35 -5.22
C LEU A 342 27.06 5.00 -5.24
N PRO A 343 27.95 4.59 -6.17
CA PRO A 343 29.29 5.15 -6.28
C PRO A 343 29.34 6.59 -6.80
N LEU A 344 28.26 7.07 -7.44
CA LEU A 344 28.16 8.40 -8.00
C LEU A 344 26.83 9.06 -7.57
N PRO A 345 26.80 10.40 -7.44
CA PRO A 345 25.56 11.15 -7.23
C PRO A 345 24.56 10.92 -8.37
N VAL A 346 23.27 11.00 -8.05
CA VAL A 346 22.22 11.08 -9.09
C VAL A 346 22.14 12.51 -9.64
N ASP A 347 22.21 12.67 -10.95
CA ASP A 347 22.08 13.99 -11.59
C ASP A 347 20.60 14.41 -11.68
N PHE A 348 20.17 15.28 -10.77
CA PHE A 348 18.88 15.97 -10.85
C PHE A 348 18.96 17.37 -11.49
N SER A 349 20.16 17.84 -11.86
CA SER A 349 20.37 19.23 -12.32
C SER A 349 19.90 19.45 -13.76
N SER A 350 19.97 18.43 -14.60
CA SER A 350 19.54 18.52 -15.99
C SER A 350 18.01 18.56 -16.11
N GLU A 351 17.47 19.39 -17.00
CA GLU A 351 16.06 19.26 -17.36
C GLU A 351 15.83 17.87 -18.00
N GLY A 352 14.71 17.22 -17.67
CA GLY A 352 14.35 15.91 -18.26
C GLY A 352 14.21 15.99 -19.79
N ARG A 353 14.20 14.84 -20.48
CA ARG A 353 14.05 14.81 -21.94
C ARG A 353 12.81 15.59 -22.39
N GLU A 354 13.01 16.53 -23.33
CA GLU A 354 11.95 17.41 -23.82
C GLU A 354 10.76 16.65 -24.44
N THR A 355 11.04 15.52 -25.10
CA THR A 355 10.02 14.62 -25.65
C THR A 355 9.07 14.07 -24.59
N ILE A 356 9.55 13.89 -23.36
CA ILE A 356 8.74 13.43 -22.22
C ILE A 356 8.03 14.62 -21.58
N ARG A 357 8.73 15.73 -21.39
CA ARG A 357 8.18 16.95 -20.79
C ARG A 357 6.99 17.50 -21.58
N SER A 358 7.09 17.56 -22.90
CA SER A 358 6.03 18.06 -23.78
C SER A 358 4.71 17.28 -23.67
N VAL A 359 4.76 16.00 -23.30
CA VAL A 359 3.57 15.15 -23.14
C VAL A 359 3.12 15.08 -21.67
N HIS A 360 4.04 15.14 -20.72
CA HIS A 360 3.75 14.83 -19.32
C HIS A 360 3.66 16.07 -18.40
N ALA A 361 4.35 17.16 -18.73
CA ALA A 361 4.39 18.35 -17.91
C ALA A 361 3.12 19.19 -18.06
N THR A 362 2.65 19.77 -16.96
CA THR A 362 1.49 20.68 -16.94
C THR A 362 1.87 22.16 -16.81
N THR A 363 3.17 22.45 -16.79
CA THR A 363 3.75 23.78 -16.62
C THR A 363 4.95 23.92 -17.56
N LYS A 364 5.29 25.17 -17.90
CA LYS A 364 6.40 25.48 -18.82
C LYS A 364 7.79 25.08 -18.28
N SER A 365 7.94 25.04 -16.96
CA SER A 365 9.16 24.57 -16.28
C SER A 365 8.82 23.84 -14.98
N ALA A 366 9.81 23.14 -14.43
CA ALA A 366 9.70 22.48 -13.12
C ALA A 366 9.49 23.52 -12.00
N SER A 367 10.23 24.63 -12.02
CA SER A 367 10.06 25.72 -11.05
C SER A 367 8.68 26.38 -11.12
N ALA A 368 8.12 26.54 -12.33
CA ALA A 368 6.75 27.06 -12.50
C ALA A 368 5.67 26.10 -11.97
N SER A 369 6.05 24.86 -11.65
CA SER A 369 5.16 23.88 -11.03
C SER A 369 5.06 24.03 -9.51
N MET A 370 5.98 24.78 -8.88
CA MET A 370 5.97 25.01 -7.44
C MET A 370 5.12 26.23 -7.11
N GLY A 371 4.14 26.07 -6.23
CA GLY A 371 3.29 27.17 -5.78
C GLY A 371 2.25 27.64 -6.78
N ARG A 372 2.00 26.90 -7.87
CA ARG A 372 0.99 27.24 -8.89
C ARG A 372 -0.42 27.27 -8.32
N TRP A 373 -0.67 26.53 -7.25
CA TRP A 373 -1.95 26.51 -6.55
C TRP A 373 -2.42 27.89 -6.08
N ARG A 374 -1.50 28.85 -5.87
CA ARG A 374 -1.85 30.22 -5.47
C ARG A 374 -2.68 30.94 -6.54
N GLN A 375 -2.42 30.63 -7.81
CA GLN A 375 -3.09 31.22 -8.97
C GLN A 375 -4.22 30.32 -9.49
N ASP A 376 -3.99 29.00 -9.48
CA ASP A 376 -4.87 28.05 -10.15
C ASP A 376 -6.10 27.65 -9.32
N LEU A 377 -6.08 27.83 -8.00
CA LEU A 377 -7.21 27.55 -7.13
C LEU A 377 -7.97 28.83 -6.75
N SER A 378 -9.29 28.74 -6.68
CA SER A 378 -10.13 29.77 -6.07
C SER A 378 -9.91 29.83 -4.54
N ASP A 379 -10.33 30.91 -3.90
CA ASP A 379 -10.18 31.04 -2.45
C ASP A 379 -11.05 30.02 -1.68
N SER A 380 -12.21 29.64 -2.22
CA SER A 380 -13.02 28.56 -1.66
C SER A 380 -12.31 27.21 -1.74
N GLN A 381 -11.66 26.90 -2.86
CA GLN A 381 -10.88 25.67 -3.04
C GLN A 381 -9.67 25.64 -2.10
N LYS A 382 -8.96 26.76 -1.94
CA LYS A 382 -7.86 26.87 -0.97
C LYS A 382 -8.33 26.59 0.46
N ALA A 383 -9.49 27.13 0.85
CA ALA A 383 -10.06 26.90 2.18
C ALA A 383 -10.42 25.41 2.39
N ASP A 384 -11.01 24.76 1.38
CA ASP A 384 -11.30 23.33 1.43
C ASP A 384 -10.02 22.48 1.54
N CYS A 385 -8.98 22.81 0.78
CA CYS A 385 -7.67 22.17 0.90
C CYS A 385 -7.10 22.32 2.32
N SER A 386 -7.06 23.54 2.87
CA SER A 386 -6.54 23.77 4.24
C SER A 386 -7.31 22.95 5.28
N ARG A 387 -8.64 22.85 5.14
CA ARG A 387 -9.49 22.11 6.08
C ARG A 387 -9.24 20.60 6.03
N ILE A 388 -8.98 20.03 4.85
CA ILE A 388 -8.88 18.57 4.65
C ILE A 388 -7.43 18.09 4.72
N LEU A 389 -6.48 18.87 4.22
CA LEU A 389 -5.08 18.50 4.05
C LEU A 389 -4.16 19.23 5.03
N GLY A 390 -4.70 20.07 5.91
CA GLY A 390 -3.91 20.87 6.85
C GLY A 390 -3.02 20.03 7.77
N GLU A 391 -3.50 18.86 8.21
CA GLU A 391 -2.70 17.94 9.03
C GLU A 391 -1.48 17.41 8.26
N TYR A 392 -1.66 17.03 6.99
CA TYR A 392 -0.56 16.61 6.12
C TYR A 392 0.42 17.76 5.86
N GLU A 393 -0.10 18.97 5.63
CA GLU A 393 0.73 20.15 5.41
C GLU A 393 1.57 20.47 6.64
N GLU A 394 1.01 20.37 7.85
CA GLU A 394 1.76 20.55 9.09
C GLU A 394 2.79 19.42 9.28
N PHE A 395 2.36 18.18 9.11
CA PHE A 395 3.18 16.99 9.36
C PHE A 395 4.43 16.93 8.46
N PHE A 396 4.32 17.35 7.19
CA PHE A 396 5.44 17.36 6.24
C PHE A 396 6.08 18.75 6.03
N GLY A 397 5.68 19.76 6.82
CA GLY A 397 6.32 21.08 6.81
C GLY A 397 6.00 21.93 5.57
N TYR A 398 4.77 21.85 5.08
CA TYR A 398 4.22 22.69 4.00
C TYR A 398 3.41 23.89 4.52
N SER A 399 3.03 23.95 5.79
CA SER A 399 2.17 25.03 6.36
C SER A 399 2.77 26.45 6.31
N ALA A 400 4.08 26.58 6.09
CA ALA A 400 4.77 27.87 6.02
C ALA A 400 4.85 28.47 4.60
N CYS A 401 4.24 27.83 3.60
CA CYS A 401 4.35 28.19 2.18
C CYS A 401 3.10 28.86 1.61
#